data_AF-A0A1C5S7Z3-F1
#
_entry.id   AF-A0A1C5S7Z3-F1
#
_cell.length_a   1.000
_cell.length_b   1.000
_cell.length_c   1.000
_cell.angle_alpha   90.00
_cell.angle_beta   90.00
_cell.angle_gamma   90.00
#
_symmetry.space_group_name_H-M   'P 1'
#
loop_
_entity.id
_entity.type
_entity.pdbx_description
1 polymer ?
#
loop_
_entity_poly.entity_id
_entity_poly.type
_entity_poly.pdbx_seq_one_letter_code
_entity_poly.pdbx_strand_id
1 'polypeptide(L)' 'MKYRNYRDVFFLPNELFQLGLDYGELAVYSFLKRCKNRKTHQCWHSIKTIGHAVGMSENTVRKCIRRLEER' A
#
# COMPACT_ATOMS: atom_id res chain seq x y z
N MET A 1 -5.21 -29.03 -2.30
CA MET A 1 -5.26 -27.57 -2.59
C MET A 1 -4.63 -27.31 -3.94
N LYS A 2 -5.40 -26.92 -4.96
CA LYS A 2 -4.84 -26.47 -6.25
C LYS A 2 -4.03 -25.19 -5.96
N TYR A 3 -2.78 -25.12 -6.43
CA TYR A 3 -1.96 -23.92 -6.37
C TYR A 3 -2.71 -22.79 -7.11
N ARG A 4 -3.46 -21.96 -6.37
CA ARG A 4 -3.96 -20.69 -6.89
C ARG A 4 -2.72 -19.93 -7.35
N ASN A 5 -2.74 -19.43 -8.58
CA ASN A 5 -1.69 -18.60 -9.12
C ASN A 5 -1.28 -17.56 -8.07
N TYR A 6 -0.06 -17.64 -7.54
CA TYR A 6 0.54 -16.64 -6.63
C TYR A 6 0.68 -15.25 -7.29
N ARG A 7 0.13 -15.07 -8.50
CA ARG A 7 0.16 -13.81 -9.26
C ARG A 7 -0.71 -12.73 -8.61
N ASP A 8 -1.73 -13.11 -7.83
CA ASP A 8 -2.71 -12.18 -7.27
C ASP A 8 -2.43 -11.79 -5.81
N VAL A 9 -1.36 -12.32 -5.22
CA VAL A 9 -0.95 -12.04 -3.84
C VAL A 9 0.40 -11.34 -3.81
N PHE A 10 0.62 -10.53 -2.79
CA PHE A 10 1.92 -9.92 -2.51
C PHE A 10 2.31 -10.18 -1.06
N PHE A 11 3.61 -10.32 -0.82
CA PHE A 11 4.14 -10.47 0.52
C PHE A 11 4.35 -9.11 1.17
N LEU A 12 3.85 -9.00 2.40
CA LEU A 12 4.17 -7.92 3.32
C LEU A 12 5.21 -8.45 4.33
N PRO A 13 6.31 -7.71 4.58
CA PRO A 13 7.25 -8.06 5.64
C PRO A 13 6.52 -8.09 7.00
N ASN A 14 6.82 -9.06 7.85
CA ASN A 14 6.17 -9.17 9.16
C ASN A 14 6.53 -7.99 10.07
N GLU A 15 7.71 -7.41 9.86
CA GLU A 15 8.21 -6.22 10.53
C GLU A 15 7.25 -5.03 10.35
N LEU A 16 6.48 -5.00 9.26
CA LEU A 16 5.45 -3.98 9.02
C LEU A 16 4.41 -3.93 10.15
N PHE A 17 4.08 -5.07 10.74
CA PHE A 17 3.11 -5.15 11.86
C PHE A 17 3.73 -4.70 13.19
N GLN A 18 5.05 -4.68 13.31
CA GLN A 18 5.75 -4.17 14.49
C GLN A 18 5.83 -2.63 14.47
N LEU A 19 5.65 -2.00 13.31
CA LEU A 19 5.66 -0.54 13.20
C LEU A 19 4.43 0.09 13.87
N GLY A 20 3.36 -0.65 14.17
CA GLY A 20 2.14 -0.07 14.74
C GLY A 20 1.43 0.86 13.74
N LEU A 21 1.28 0.40 12.50
CA LEU A 21 0.52 1.09 11.47
C LEU A 21 -0.98 0.93 11.72
N ASP A 22 -1.74 1.99 11.44
CA ASP A 22 -3.21 1.89 11.45
C ASP A 22 -3.74 1.16 10.21
N TYR A 23 -5.04 0.83 10.21
CA TYR A 23 -5.65 0.10 9.10
C TYR A 23 -5.53 0.85 7.76
N GLY A 24 -5.52 2.18 7.80
CA GLY A 24 -5.48 3.01 6.61
C GLY A 24 -4.08 3.10 6.03
N GLU A 25 -3.08 3.24 6.88
CA GLU A 25 -1.67 3.17 6.52
C GLU A 25 -1.33 1.80 5.92
N LEU A 26 -1.83 0.71 6.50
CA LEU A 26 -1.68 -0.64 5.92
C LEU A 26 -2.36 -0.78 4.57
N ALA A 27 -3.56 -0.23 4.39
CA ALA A 27 -4.27 -0.26 3.11
C ALA A 27 -3.53 0.53 2.01
N VAL A 28 -3.05 1.73 2.34
CA VAL A 28 -2.25 2.57 1.43
C VAL A 28 -0.92 1.89 1.10
N TYR A 29 -0.20 1.38 2.10
CA TYR A 29 1.06 0.65 1.90
C TYR A 29 0.86 -0.57 0.99
N SER A 30 -0.20 -1.34 1.24
CA SER A 30 -0.56 -2.51 0.44
C SER A 30 -0.83 -2.15 -1.02
N PHE A 31 -1.57 -1.06 -1.26
CA PHE A 31 -1.79 -0.56 -2.61
C PHE A 31 -0.47 -0.17 -3.29
N LEU A 32 0.39 0.59 -2.61
CA LEU A 32 1.69 1.00 -3.14
C LEU A 32 2.57 -0.21 -3.45
N LYS A 33 2.61 -1.20 -2.56
CA LYS A 33 3.38 -2.45 -2.75
C LYS A 33 2.90 -3.24 -3.96
N ARG A 34 1.58 -3.30 -4.19
CA ARG A 34 0.97 -3.96 -5.36
C ARG A 34 1.27 -3.21 -6.66
N CYS A 35 1.17 -1.89 -6.62
CA CYS A 35 1.21 -1.04 -7.81
C CYS A 35 2.61 -0.53 -8.18
N LYS A 36 3.62 -0.71 -7.32
CA LYS A 36 4.99 -0.30 -7.64
C LYS A 36 5.52 -1.05 -8.85
N ASN A 37 6.20 -0.34 -9.73
CA ASN A 37 6.94 -0.95 -10.81
C ASN A 37 8.06 -1.82 -10.22
N ARG A 38 8.16 -3.08 -10.68
CA ARG A 38 9.17 -4.03 -10.19
C ARG A 38 10.60 -3.62 -10.52
N LYS A 39 10.80 -2.85 -11.60
CA LYS A 39 12.13 -2.38 -12.04
C LYS A 39 12.52 -1.07 -11.38
N THR A 40 11.62 -0.09 -11.33
CA THR A 40 11.95 1.26 -10.85
C THR A 40 11.56 1.51 -9.40
N HIS A 41 10.85 0.57 -8.76
CA HIS A 41 10.31 0.71 -7.40
C HIS A 41 9.36 1.90 -7.19
N GLN A 42 8.94 2.58 -8.25
CA GLN A 42 8.07 3.75 -8.20
C GLN A 42 6.60 3.38 -8.44
N CYS A 43 5.68 4.11 -7.80
CA CYS A 43 4.26 4.06 -8.06
C CYS A 43 3.82 5.41 -8.65
N TRP A 44 3.13 5.37 -9.79
CA TRP A 44 2.72 6.57 -10.54
C TRP A 44 1.22 6.90 -10.40
N HIS A 45 0.52 6.20 -9.51
CA HIS A 45 -0.90 6.45 -9.27
C HIS A 45 -1.08 7.74 -8.50
N SER A 46 -2.04 8.56 -8.92
CA SER A 46 -2.40 9.80 -8.21
C SER A 46 -2.97 9.50 -6.82
N ILE A 47 -2.87 10.46 -5.90
CA ILE A 47 -3.48 10.38 -4.56
C ILE A 47 -4.99 10.09 -4.67
N LYS A 48 -5.66 10.70 -5.65
CA LYS A 48 -7.08 10.46 -5.95
C LYS A 48 -7.36 9.01 -6.32
N THR A 49 -6.54 8.42 -7.19
CA THR A 49 -6.67 7.02 -7.59
C THR A 49 -6.46 6.08 -6.41
N ILE A 50 -5.46 6.37 -5.57
CA ILE A 50 -5.21 5.60 -4.35
C ILE A 50 -6.43 5.69 -3.42
N GLY A 51 -6.92 6.90 -3.14
CA GLY A 51 -8.07 7.15 -2.28
C GLY A 51 -9.32 6.40 -2.74
N HIS A 52 -9.62 6.44 -4.04
CA HIS A 52 -10.71 5.66 -4.61
C HIS A 52 -10.52 4.15 -4.39
N ALA A 53 -9.30 3.63 -4.56
CA ALA A 53 -9.02 2.21 -4.40
C ALA A 53 -9.08 1.72 -2.95
N VAL A 54 -8.74 2.58 -1.98
CA VAL A 54 -8.74 2.22 -0.55
C VAL A 54 -9.95 2.77 0.22
N GLY A 55 -10.90 3.44 -0.45
CA GLY A 55 -12.10 4.01 0.16
C GLY A 55 -11.83 5.22 1.06
N MET A 56 -10.81 6.03 0.75
CA MET A 56 -10.37 7.16 1.56
C MET A 56 -10.41 8.48 0.81
N SER A 57 -10.60 9.56 1.57
CA SER A 57 -10.42 10.92 1.03
C SER A 57 -8.95 11.16 0.66
N GLU A 58 -8.72 12.04 -0.31
CA GLU A 58 -7.36 12.44 -0.72
C GLU A 58 -6.55 13.01 0.45
N ASN A 59 -7.20 13.70 1.39
CA ASN A 59 -6.56 14.24 2.59
C ASN A 59 -6.10 13.14 3.53
N THR A 60 -6.92 12.10 3.72
CA THR A 60 -6.55 10.94 4.54
C THR A 60 -5.37 10.20 3.91
N VAL A 61 -5.42 9.94 2.60
CA VAL A 61 -4.31 9.28 1.88
C VAL A 61 -3.01 10.08 2.01
N ARG A 62 -3.06 11.41 1.87
CA ARG A 62 -1.88 12.27 2.04
C ARG A 62 -1.30 12.19 3.44
N LYS A 63 -2.15 12.14 4.48
CA LYS A 63 -1.71 11.95 5.87
C LYS A 63 -1.05 10.58 6.05
N CYS A 64 -1.66 9.51 5.53
CA CYS A 64 -1.09 8.16 5.59
C CYS A 64 0.28 8.09 4.89
N ILE A 65 0.41 8.68 3.68
CA ILE A 65 1.68 8.70 2.94
C ILE A 65 2.77 9.41 3.77
N ARG A 66 2.49 10.60 4.32
CA ARG A 66 3.46 11.34 5.14
C ARG A 66 3.94 10.53 6.34
N ARG A 67 3.02 9.86 7.05
CA ARG A 67 3.38 9.02 8.19
C ARG A 67 4.17 7.77 7.78
N LEU A 68 3.94 7.24 6.59
CA LEU A 68 4.72 6.13 6.04
C LEU A 68 6.13 6.59 5.61
N GLU A 69 6.30 7.85 5.19
CA GLU A 69 7.60 8.44 4.84
C GLU A 69 8.46 8.76 6.08
N GLU A 70 7.83 9.04 7.23
CA GLU A 70 8.50 9.32 8.51
C GLU A 70 9.01 8.06 9.23
N ARG A 71 8.83 6.87 8.66
CA ARG A 71 9.18 5.57 9.25
C ARG A 71 10.18 4.80 8.39
#